data_AF-A0A815KLB5-F1
#
_entry.id   AF-A0A815KLB5-F1
#
_cell.length_a   1.000
_cell.length_b   1.000
_cell.length_c   1.000
_cell.angle_alpha   90.00
_cell.angle_beta   90.00
_cell.angle_gamma   90.00
#
_symmetry.space_group_name_H-M   'P 1'
#
loop_
_entity.id
_entity.type
_entity.pdbx_description
1 polymer ?
#
loop_
_entity_poly.entity_id
_entity_poly.type
_entity_poly.pdbx_seq_one_letter_code
_entity_poly.pdbx_strand_id
1 'polypeptide(L)'
;MQYNISTTITNRFTPSTATCTSTVATLCTTTTTLVASCHSYEVSWNNHCYYLDGSSGNCTSGYSQATNSVLTCISTQFAGKTYRSTISNNCCVWTTDTYECYQLTSNCNSAGPFTSGPVLACTNAQQHYSQQLTFCGSN
;
A
#
# COMPACT_ATOMS: atom_id res chain seq x y z
N MET A 1 16.79 -12.70 -44.96
CA MET A 1 15.50 -12.39 -44.31
C MET A 1 15.75 -12.34 -42.81
N GLN A 2 15.91 -11.15 -42.24
CA GLN A 2 16.09 -10.94 -40.81
C GLN A 2 15.01 -9.95 -40.36
N TYR A 3 14.11 -10.41 -39.50
CA TYR A 3 13.11 -9.55 -38.88
C TYR A 3 13.68 -9.03 -37.55
N ASN A 4 14.05 -7.76 -37.52
CA ASN A 4 14.33 -7.04 -36.28
C ASN A 4 12.99 -6.68 -35.62
N ILE A 5 12.68 -7.34 -34.51
CA ILE A 5 11.51 -7.00 -33.67
C ILE A 5 11.97 -5.99 -32.64
N SER A 6 11.85 -4.70 -32.97
CA SER A 6 12.03 -3.60 -32.01
C SER A 6 10.82 -3.61 -31.07
N THR A 7 10.98 -4.18 -29.87
CA THR A 7 9.92 -4.19 -28.86
C THR A 7 10.00 -2.89 -28.05
N THR A 8 9.32 -1.86 -28.52
CA THR A 8 9.05 -0.65 -27.74
C THR A 8 8.09 -1.02 -26.61
N ILE A 9 8.63 -1.42 -25.44
CA ILE A 9 7.85 -1.53 -24.21
C ILE A 9 7.44 -0.10 -23.83
N THR A 10 6.22 0.26 -24.19
CA THR A 10 5.63 1.53 -23.77
C THR A 10 5.18 1.34 -22.33
N ASN A 11 6.03 1.69 -21.36
CA ASN A 11 5.62 1.91 -19.98
C ASN A 11 4.67 3.13 -19.97
N ARG A 12 3.38 2.88 -20.24
CA ARG A 12 2.33 3.87 -20.05
C ARG A 12 2.01 3.94 -18.56
N PHE A 13 2.74 4.79 -17.84
CA PHE A 13 2.20 5.42 -16.65
C PHE A 13 1.07 6.36 -17.09
N THR A 14 -0.12 5.83 -17.32
CA THR A 14 -1.31 6.67 -17.31
C THR A 14 -1.66 6.92 -15.84
N PRO A 15 -1.80 8.17 -15.39
CA PRO A 15 -2.39 8.46 -14.10
C PRO A 15 -3.81 7.90 -14.14
N SER A 16 -4.00 6.76 -13.48
CA SER A 16 -5.25 6.04 -13.53
C SER A 16 -6.28 6.85 -12.78
N THR A 17 -7.33 7.28 -13.47
CA THR A 17 -8.60 7.72 -12.88
C THR A 17 -9.33 6.53 -12.24
N ALA A 18 -8.60 5.64 -11.57
CA ALA A 18 -9.01 4.30 -11.20
C ALA A 18 -10.15 4.36 -10.20
N THR A 19 -11.34 3.99 -10.65
CA THR A 19 -12.22 3.17 -9.83
C THR A 19 -11.40 2.03 -9.24
N CYS A 20 -11.68 1.64 -8.00
CA CYS A 20 -11.00 0.55 -7.30
C CYS A 20 -11.06 -0.75 -8.12
N THR A 21 -10.11 -0.94 -9.04
CA THR A 21 -10.06 -2.04 -10.00
C THR A 21 -8.68 -2.66 -9.91
N SER A 22 -8.67 -3.97 -9.65
CA SER A 22 -7.47 -4.77 -9.35
C SER A 22 -6.61 -5.08 -10.59
N THR A 23 -6.59 -4.21 -11.59
CA THR A 23 -5.89 -4.45 -12.87
C THR A 23 -4.38 -4.25 -12.79
N VAL A 24 -3.85 -3.76 -11.66
CA VAL A 24 -2.42 -3.43 -11.49
C VAL A 24 -1.59 -4.57 -10.89
N ALA A 25 -2.22 -5.64 -10.38
CA ALA A 25 -1.52 -6.78 -9.78
C ALA A 25 -0.50 -7.45 -10.73
N THR A 26 -0.70 -7.34 -12.04
CA THR A 26 0.17 -7.91 -13.09
C THR A 26 1.57 -7.27 -13.15
N LEU A 27 1.80 -6.13 -12.48
CA LEU A 27 3.07 -5.40 -12.49
C LEU A 27 3.86 -5.51 -11.17
N CYS A 28 3.44 -6.36 -10.24
CA CYS A 28 4.13 -6.59 -8.98
C CYS A 28 5.38 -7.45 -9.17
N THR A 29 6.36 -6.95 -9.92
CA THR A 29 7.66 -7.60 -10.09
C THR A 29 8.62 -7.08 -9.02
N THR A 30 9.18 -7.98 -8.23
CA THR A 30 10.19 -7.64 -7.24
C THR A 30 11.55 -7.58 -7.91
N THR A 31 12.14 -6.38 -8.00
CA THR A 31 13.58 -6.26 -8.21
C THR A 31 14.24 -6.60 -6.88
N THR A 32 15.04 -7.66 -6.84
CA THR A 32 15.74 -8.12 -5.63
C THR A 32 16.93 -7.21 -5.35
N THR A 33 16.65 -5.98 -4.94
CA THR A 33 17.66 -5.07 -4.38
C THR A 33 17.59 -5.20 -2.86
N LEU A 34 18.73 -5.46 -2.22
CA LEU A 34 18.87 -5.56 -0.77
C LEU A 34 18.41 -4.25 -0.12
N VAL A 35 17.25 -4.29 0.53
CA VAL A 35 16.71 -3.16 1.29
C VAL A 35 17.40 -3.11 2.65
N ALA A 36 17.67 -1.91 3.13
CA ALA A 36 17.99 -1.67 4.55
C ALA A 36 16.91 -2.34 5.43
N SER A 37 17.32 -2.96 6.54
CA SER A 37 16.42 -3.76 7.37
C SER A 37 15.22 -2.94 7.86
N CYS A 38 14.06 -3.12 7.26
CA CYS A 38 12.81 -2.52 7.73
C CYS A 38 12.47 -3.02 9.13
N HIS A 39 11.72 -2.22 9.90
CA HIS A 39 11.33 -2.62 11.25
C HIS A 39 10.38 -3.84 11.23
N SER A 40 10.24 -4.52 12.37
CA SER A 40 9.39 -5.71 12.50
C SER A 40 7.92 -5.52 12.09
N TYR A 41 7.37 -4.31 12.25
CA TYR A 41 6.00 -3.92 11.85
C TYR A 41 5.90 -3.42 10.40
N GLU A 42 7.01 -3.40 9.66
CA GLU A 42 7.08 -2.90 8.29
C GLU A 42 7.21 -4.03 7.27
N VAL A 43 6.84 -3.71 6.02
CA VAL A 43 7.01 -4.55 4.84
C VAL A 43 8.05 -3.93 3.93
N SER A 44 9.01 -4.73 3.48
CA SER A 44 10.06 -4.31 2.55
C SER A 44 9.63 -4.58 1.11
N TRP A 45 9.65 -3.56 0.24
CA TRP A 45 9.38 -3.73 -1.18
C TRP A 45 10.10 -2.66 -2.02
N ASN A 46 10.69 -3.07 -3.14
CA ASN A 46 11.37 -2.19 -4.10
C ASN A 46 12.34 -1.15 -3.44
N ASN A 47 13.14 -1.57 -2.46
CA ASN A 47 14.06 -0.71 -1.70
C ASN A 47 13.41 0.35 -0.78
N HIS A 48 12.14 0.17 -0.42
CA HIS A 48 11.43 1.00 0.54
C HIS A 48 10.79 0.15 1.66
N CYS A 49 10.56 0.79 2.80
CA CYS A 49 9.85 0.21 3.94
C CYS A 49 8.44 0.82 4.03
N TYR A 50 7.44 -0.03 4.22
CA TYR A 50 6.04 0.37 4.26
C TYR A 50 5.37 -0.06 5.55
N TYR A 51 4.46 0.76 6.07
CA TYR A 51 3.71 0.45 7.28
C TYR A 51 2.27 0.94 7.21
N LEU A 52 1.45 0.42 8.12
CA LEU A 52 0.08 0.85 8.37
C LEU A 52 0.01 1.57 9.72
N ASP A 53 -0.72 2.68 9.78
CA ASP A 53 -0.86 3.46 11.02
C ASP A 53 -2.19 4.23 11.06
N GLY A 54 -2.79 4.37 12.24
CA GLY A 54 -4.00 5.17 12.46
C GLY A 54 -3.70 6.68 12.54
N SER A 55 -2.85 7.20 11.66
CA SER A 55 -2.26 8.54 11.79
C SER A 55 -2.99 9.65 11.02
N SER A 56 -4.13 9.35 10.39
CA SER A 56 -4.91 10.33 9.61
C SER A 56 -4.10 11.07 8.54
N GLY A 57 -3.37 10.31 7.72
CA GLY A 57 -2.55 10.83 6.62
C GLY A 57 -1.16 11.31 7.05
N ASN A 58 -0.88 11.40 8.35
CA ASN A 58 0.40 11.90 8.84
C ASN A 58 1.42 10.76 8.95
N CYS A 59 2.31 10.65 7.98
CA CYS A 59 3.43 9.71 8.07
C CYS A 59 4.53 10.24 8.99
N THR A 60 5.28 9.32 9.63
CA THR A 60 6.44 9.69 10.46
C THR A 60 7.54 10.30 9.57
N SER A 61 8.40 11.13 10.14
CA SER A 61 9.54 11.72 9.42
C SER A 61 10.34 10.66 8.65
N GLY A 62 10.68 10.96 7.39
CA GLY A 62 11.32 10.03 6.45
C GLY A 62 10.34 9.16 5.65
N TYR A 63 9.03 9.29 5.88
CA TYR A 63 7.98 8.57 5.18
C TYR A 63 6.93 9.53 4.63
N SER A 64 6.23 9.10 3.58
CA SER A 64 5.09 9.79 2.98
C SER A 64 3.98 8.80 2.69
N GLN A 65 2.75 9.29 2.46
CA GLN A 65 1.65 8.41 2.04
C GLN A 65 2.04 7.70 0.74
N ALA A 66 1.74 6.41 0.65
CA ALA A 66 2.02 5.61 -0.53
C ALA A 66 0.72 5.34 -1.33
N THR A 67 0.86 4.81 -2.55
CA THR A 67 -0.27 4.61 -3.50
C THR A 67 -0.97 3.27 -3.29
N ASN A 68 -2.21 3.16 -3.79
CA ASN A 68 -2.92 1.88 -3.91
C ASN A 68 -2.16 0.89 -4.79
N SER A 69 -1.41 1.37 -5.79
CA SER A 69 -0.60 0.49 -6.66
C SER A 69 0.43 -0.30 -5.87
N VAL A 70 1.18 0.36 -4.98
CA VAL A 70 2.14 -0.32 -4.10
C VAL A 70 1.41 -1.25 -3.13
N LEU A 71 0.33 -0.76 -2.49
CA LEU A 71 -0.44 -1.56 -1.56
C LEU A 71 -1.01 -2.84 -2.19
N THR A 72 -1.40 -2.78 -3.47
CA THR A 72 -1.83 -3.95 -4.25
C THR A 72 -0.77 -5.06 -4.23
N CYS A 73 0.49 -4.68 -4.42
CA CYS A 73 1.60 -5.63 -4.52
C CYS A 73 2.04 -6.24 -3.19
N ILE A 74 1.83 -5.52 -2.09
CA ILE A 74 2.42 -5.91 -0.80
C ILE A 74 1.37 -6.15 0.29
N SER A 75 0.09 -5.97 -0.02
CA SER A 75 -1.02 -6.09 0.92
C SER A 75 -0.93 -7.33 1.81
N THR A 76 -0.80 -8.51 1.21
CA THR A 76 -0.76 -9.80 1.93
C THR A 76 0.43 -9.93 2.88
N GLN A 77 1.51 -9.19 2.65
CA GLN A 77 2.73 -9.23 3.49
C GLN A 77 2.56 -8.51 4.82
N PHE A 78 1.45 -7.77 5.01
CA PHE A 78 1.09 -7.18 6.30
C PHE A 78 0.54 -8.20 7.31
N ALA A 79 0.24 -9.43 6.91
CA ALA A 79 -0.11 -10.48 7.86
C ALA A 79 1.01 -10.68 8.90
N GLY A 80 0.65 -10.71 10.18
CA GLY A 80 1.61 -10.80 11.29
C GLY A 80 2.30 -9.48 11.65
N LYS A 81 2.07 -8.39 10.91
CA LYS A 81 2.53 -7.02 11.26
C LYS A 81 1.56 -6.36 12.23
N THR A 82 1.90 -5.19 12.74
CA THR A 82 1.03 -4.38 13.61
C THR A 82 1.11 -2.92 13.18
N TYR A 83 0.27 -2.07 13.76
CA TYR A 83 0.37 -0.62 13.63
C TYR A 83 1.74 -0.12 14.05
N ARG A 84 2.25 0.91 13.35
CA ARG A 84 3.50 1.56 13.72
C ARG A 84 3.39 2.26 15.08
N SER A 85 2.32 3.02 15.31
CA SER A 85 2.18 3.86 16.50
C SER A 85 0.76 3.93 17.05
N THR A 86 -0.22 4.10 16.16
CA THR A 86 -1.59 4.46 16.50
C THR A 86 -2.52 3.42 15.89
N ILE A 87 -3.42 2.88 16.70
CA ILE A 87 -4.48 1.99 16.22
C ILE A 87 -5.49 2.84 15.45
N SER A 88 -5.87 2.39 14.26
CA SER A 88 -6.91 3.07 13.49
C SER A 88 -8.28 2.88 14.14
N ASN A 89 -9.21 3.78 13.87
CA ASN A 89 -10.64 3.53 14.16
C ASN A 89 -11.48 3.40 12.87
N ASN A 90 -10.82 3.48 11.72
CA ASN A 90 -11.40 3.27 10.40
C ASN A 90 -10.63 2.19 9.65
N CYS A 91 -11.36 1.31 8.96
CA CYS A 91 -10.74 0.16 8.31
C CYS A 91 -10.27 0.44 6.89
N CYS A 92 -10.70 1.54 6.28
CA CYS A 92 -10.33 1.94 4.94
C CYS A 92 -8.95 2.57 4.93
N VAL A 93 -8.12 2.13 4.00
CA VAL A 93 -6.74 2.57 3.92
C VAL A 93 -6.68 3.83 3.07
N TRP A 94 -6.26 4.91 3.70
CA TRP A 94 -5.94 6.17 3.07
C TRP A 94 -4.56 6.09 2.41
N THR A 95 -4.57 6.27 1.10
CA THR A 95 -3.39 6.35 0.21
C THR A 95 -3.32 7.73 -0.43
N THR A 96 -2.29 7.98 -1.25
CA THR A 96 -2.20 9.23 -2.03
C THR A 96 -3.19 9.30 -3.20
N ASP A 97 -3.85 8.19 -3.52
CA ASP A 97 -4.74 8.12 -4.68
C ASP A 97 -6.10 8.73 -4.35
N THR A 98 -6.88 9.03 -5.39
CA THR A 98 -8.20 9.69 -5.27
C THR A 98 -9.18 8.91 -4.38
N TYR A 99 -9.06 7.59 -4.26
CA TYR A 99 -10.03 6.74 -3.59
C TYR A 99 -9.38 5.76 -2.62
N GLU A 100 -10.05 5.53 -1.49
CA GLU A 100 -9.72 4.46 -0.54
C GLU A 100 -10.27 3.14 -1.08
N CYS A 101 -9.37 2.30 -1.58
CA CYS A 101 -9.75 1.03 -2.19
C CYS A 101 -9.56 -0.15 -1.26
N TYR A 102 -8.56 -0.07 -0.40
CA TYR A 102 -8.18 -1.15 0.50
C TYR A 102 -8.86 -1.00 1.85
N GLN A 103 -9.16 -2.14 2.47
CA GLN A 103 -9.71 -2.23 3.80
C GLN A 103 -8.90 -3.26 4.61
N LEU A 104 -8.47 -2.89 5.80
CA LEU A 104 -7.98 -3.85 6.78
C LEU A 104 -9.18 -4.45 7.53
N THR A 105 -9.59 -5.66 7.16
CA THR A 105 -10.80 -6.29 7.70
C THR A 105 -10.61 -6.83 9.11
N SER A 106 -9.45 -7.42 9.38
CA SER A 106 -9.10 -7.95 10.70
C SER A 106 -8.21 -6.96 11.43
N ASN A 107 -8.44 -6.79 12.73
CA ASN A 107 -7.60 -5.98 13.61
C ASN A 107 -7.51 -4.48 13.24
N CYS A 108 -8.48 -3.94 12.49
CA CYS A 108 -8.50 -2.54 12.10
C CYS A 108 -8.68 -1.57 13.29
N ASN A 109 -9.46 -1.99 14.30
CA ASN A 109 -9.75 -1.20 15.50
C ASN A 109 -9.15 -1.84 16.76
N SER A 110 -8.14 -2.69 16.61
CA SER A 110 -7.48 -3.36 17.71
C SER A 110 -5.98 -3.41 17.50
N ALA A 111 -5.23 -3.52 18.60
CA ALA A 111 -3.81 -3.76 18.51
C ALA A 111 -3.56 -5.06 17.72
N GLY A 112 -2.54 -5.05 16.86
CA GLY A 112 -2.11 -6.22 16.11
C GLY A 112 -1.55 -7.33 17.02
N PRO A 113 -1.04 -8.42 16.44
CA PRO A 113 -0.74 -8.57 15.02
C PRO A 113 -1.99 -8.70 14.13
N PHE A 114 -1.87 -8.24 12.89
CA PHE A 114 -2.90 -8.35 11.87
C PHE A 114 -3.07 -9.81 11.45
N THR A 115 -4.30 -10.29 11.46
CA THR A 115 -4.60 -11.67 11.01
C THR A 115 -4.41 -11.79 9.50
N SER A 116 -4.70 -10.72 8.75
CA SER A 116 -4.50 -10.61 7.31
C SER A 116 -4.05 -9.22 6.92
N GLY A 117 -3.49 -9.08 5.73
CA GLY A 117 -3.26 -7.77 5.12
C GLY A 117 -4.54 -7.07 4.65
N PRO A 118 -4.44 -5.81 4.20
CA PRO A 118 -5.57 -5.09 3.60
C PRO A 118 -6.09 -5.78 2.33
N VAL A 119 -7.40 -5.77 2.13
CA VAL A 119 -8.09 -6.36 0.97
C VAL A 119 -8.87 -5.29 0.22
N LEU A 120 -9.10 -5.51 -1.08
CA LEU A 120 -9.86 -4.58 -1.91
C LEU A 120 -11.36 -4.64 -1.52
N ALA A 121 -11.82 -3.73 -0.65
CA ALA A 121 -13.20 -3.77 -0.15
C ALA A 121 -13.83 -2.40 0.21
N CYS A 122 -13.04 -1.33 0.38
CA CYS A 122 -13.60 -0.02 0.75
C CYS A 122 -14.19 0.79 -0.44
N THR A 123 -14.08 0.26 -1.66
CA THR A 123 -14.77 0.66 -2.90
C THR A 123 -15.21 2.13 -3.01
N ASN A 124 -14.25 3.02 -3.23
CA ASN A 124 -14.45 4.46 -3.51
C ASN A 124 -14.93 5.31 -2.32
N ALA A 125 -14.54 4.97 -1.09
CA ALA A 125 -14.71 5.87 0.05
C ALA A 125 -13.66 7.00 0.03
N GLN A 126 -14.01 8.11 0.70
CA GLN A 126 -13.14 9.24 1.03
C GLN A 126 -13.45 9.73 2.44
N GLN A 127 -13.54 8.82 3.40
CA GLN A 127 -13.99 9.17 4.74
C GLN A 127 -12.77 9.32 5.65
N HIS A 128 -12.29 10.56 5.79
CA HIS A 128 -11.08 10.86 6.57
C HIS A 128 -11.44 11.11 8.05
N TYR A 129 -11.62 10.04 8.80
CA TYR A 129 -11.92 10.12 10.23
C TYR A 129 -10.71 10.53 11.07
N SER A 130 -10.98 10.89 12.34
CA SER A 130 -9.92 11.05 13.34
C SER A 130 -9.33 9.68 13.66
N GLN A 131 -8.06 9.42 13.33
CA GLN A 131 -7.38 8.11 13.31
C GLN A 131 -7.69 7.24 12.07
N GLN A 132 -7.68 7.85 10.89
CA GLN A 132 -7.79 7.12 9.62
C GLN A 132 -6.58 6.22 9.39
N LEU A 133 -6.85 4.97 8.97
CA LEU A 133 -5.82 4.02 8.61
C LEU A 133 -5.05 4.57 7.40
N THR A 134 -3.76 4.75 7.56
CA THR A 134 -2.88 5.41 6.60
C THR A 134 -1.81 4.43 6.16
N PHE A 135 -1.57 4.37 4.86
CA PHE A 135 -0.48 3.60 4.29
C PHE A 135 0.69 4.50 3.95
N CYS A 136 1.82 4.27 4.62
CA CYS A 136 3.02 5.07 4.50
C CYS A 136 4.17 4.25 3.93
N GLY A 137 5.00 4.89 3.10
CA GLY A 137 6.25 4.33 2.55
C GLY A 137 7.43 5.27 2.80
N SER A 138 8.62 4.72 2.97
CA SER A 138 9.85 5.53 3.11
C SER A 138 10.13 6.31 1.83
N ASN A 139 10.62 7.55 1.97
CA ASN A 139 11.01 8.39 0.83
C ASN A 139 12.24 7.87 0.09
#